data_AF-A0A0V0R2N8-F1
#
_entry.id   AF-A0A0V0R2N8-F1
#
_cell.length_a   1.000
_cell.length_b   1.000
_cell.length_c   1.000
_cell.angle_alpha   90.00
_cell.angle_beta   90.00
_cell.angle_gamma   90.00
#
_symmetry.space_group_name_H-M   'P 1'
#
loop_
_entity.id
_entity.type
_entity.pdbx_description
1 polymer ?
#
loop_
_entity_poly.entity_id
_entity_poly.type
_entity_poly.pdbx_seq_one_letter_code
_entity_poly.pdbx_strand_id
1 'polypeptide(L)'
;MMQGPPGGPQGGPMMGPPGGDMFMMINQENFPMFIMQNSELVEEEDRTIFKKQAVGIARNIIFSTCMGVFLNVQVKNIPKINFMKWNKFLRFGVRMPLFFLPFGLFYQDFDNKFSQIEFLRKKYFTRVLRYQKTGDMKHLDPTGQLQQAFQERMM
;
A
#
# COMPACT_ATOMS: atom_id res chain seq x y z
N MET A 1 -11.78 10.57 65.35
CA MET A 1 -10.44 10.75 64.75
C MET A 1 -10.33 9.75 63.61
N MET A 2 -10.50 10.22 62.36
CA MET A 2 -10.42 9.40 61.14
C MET A 2 -9.05 9.60 60.50
N GLN A 3 -8.32 8.52 60.22
CA GLN A 3 -7.19 8.50 59.29
C GLN A 3 -7.55 7.57 58.13
N GLY A 4 -7.83 8.16 56.98
CA GLY A 4 -7.93 7.43 55.72
C GLY A 4 -6.55 7.08 55.17
N PRO A 5 -6.43 6.03 54.33
CA PRO A 5 -5.16 5.59 53.78
C PRO A 5 -4.62 6.61 52.74
N PRO A 6 -3.28 6.71 52.60
CA PRO A 6 -2.64 7.71 51.75
C PRO A 6 -2.92 7.44 50.26
N GLY A 7 -3.32 8.49 49.56
CA GLY A 7 -3.64 8.47 48.13
C GLY A 7 -2.42 8.04 47.30
N GLY A 8 -2.64 7.04 46.46
CA GLY A 8 -1.72 6.73 45.37
C GLY A 8 -1.62 7.92 44.39
N PRO A 9 -0.46 8.10 43.74
CA PRO A 9 -0.30 9.18 42.78
C PRO A 9 -1.31 9.02 41.64
N GLN A 10 -2.17 10.02 41.51
CA GLN A 10 -3.09 10.20 40.40
C GLN A 10 -2.34 10.01 39.09
N GLY A 11 -2.82 9.07 38.27
CA GLY A 11 -2.36 8.91 36.90
C GLY A 11 -2.58 10.21 36.14
N GLY A 12 -1.52 10.98 35.99
CA GLY A 12 -1.49 12.02 34.97
C GLY A 12 -1.78 11.37 33.61
N PRO A 13 -2.41 12.09 32.67
CA PRO A 13 -2.53 11.57 31.31
C PRO A 13 -1.13 11.20 30.83
N MET A 14 -0.93 9.94 30.47
CA MET A 14 0.28 9.51 29.78
C MET A 14 0.39 10.36 28.52
N MET A 15 1.16 11.45 28.58
CA MET A 15 1.67 12.12 27.40
C MET A 15 2.56 11.10 26.71
N GLY A 16 1.94 10.30 25.82
CA GLY A 16 2.68 9.55 24.83
C GLY A 16 3.57 10.52 24.04
N PRO A 17 4.67 10.02 23.48
CA PRO A 17 5.58 10.87 22.70
C PRO A 17 4.79 11.65 21.63
N PRO A 18 5.18 12.92 21.34
CA PRO A 18 4.50 13.74 20.35
C PRO A 18 4.41 12.97 19.03
N GLY A 19 3.19 12.66 18.59
CA GLY A 19 2.90 11.75 17.47
C GLY A 19 2.02 10.55 17.83
N GLY A 20 1.80 10.25 19.12
CA GLY A 20 0.90 9.17 19.57
C GLY A 20 -0.54 9.27 19.01
N ASP A 21 -1.06 10.48 18.87
CA ASP A 21 -2.40 10.74 18.32
C ASP A 21 -2.52 10.35 16.84
N MET A 22 -1.44 10.50 16.06
CA MET A 22 -1.41 10.08 14.65
C MET A 22 -1.51 8.56 14.53
N PHE A 23 -0.96 7.82 15.50
CA PHE A 23 -1.06 6.37 15.49
C PHE A 23 -2.44 5.88 15.92
N MET A 24 -3.15 6.58 16.81
CA MET A 24 -4.45 6.12 17.34
C MET A 24 -5.61 6.11 16.33
N MET A 25 -5.47 6.77 15.17
CA MET A 25 -6.50 6.83 14.12
C MET A 25 -6.21 5.93 12.89
N ILE A 26 -5.17 5.09 12.95
CA ILE A 26 -4.73 4.30 11.81
C ILE A 26 -5.59 3.04 11.67
N ASN A 27 -6.54 3.09 10.73
CA ASN A 27 -7.26 1.93 10.23
C ASN A 27 -6.53 1.29 9.04
N GLN A 28 -6.83 0.00 8.79
CA GLN A 28 -6.22 -0.79 7.71
C GLN A 28 -6.38 -0.13 6.32
N GLU A 29 -7.45 0.64 6.12
CA GLU A 29 -7.76 1.36 4.89
C GLU A 29 -6.87 2.60 4.68
N ASN A 30 -6.55 3.33 5.75
CA ASN A 30 -5.73 4.56 5.68
C ASN A 30 -4.24 4.28 5.88
N PHE A 31 -3.89 3.07 6.27
CA PHE A 31 -2.52 2.63 6.50
C PHE A 31 -1.55 2.86 5.33
N PRO A 32 -1.93 2.60 4.06
CA PRO A 32 -1.04 2.86 2.93
C PRO A 32 -0.65 4.34 2.82
N MET A 33 -1.61 5.25 3.05
CA MET A 33 -1.38 6.68 3.02
C MET A 33 -0.52 7.14 4.20
N PHE A 34 -0.76 6.57 5.39
CA PHE A 34 0.06 6.80 6.57
C PHE A 34 1.53 6.40 6.34
N ILE A 35 1.78 5.23 5.74
CA ILE A 35 3.14 4.75 5.43
C ILE A 35 3.81 5.61 4.34
N MET A 36 3.04 6.13 3.37
CA MET A 36 3.59 7.06 2.39
C MET A 36 4.05 8.38 3.03
N GLN A 37 3.25 8.93 3.95
CA GLN A 37 3.60 10.15 4.68
C GLN A 37 4.75 9.93 5.66
N ASN A 38 4.78 8.76 6.31
CA ASN A 38 5.78 8.38 7.29
C ASN A 38 6.70 7.30 6.74
N SER A 39 7.25 7.54 5.54
CA SER A 39 8.08 6.54 4.87
C SER A 39 9.30 6.14 5.71
N GLU A 40 9.75 7.03 6.61
CA GLU A 40 10.77 6.81 7.65
C GLU A 40 10.55 5.54 8.46
N LEU A 41 9.30 5.14 8.72
CA LEU A 41 8.94 3.92 9.46
C LEU A 41 9.19 2.62 8.68
N VAL A 42 9.55 2.73 7.40
CA VAL A 42 9.83 1.61 6.51
C VAL A 42 11.33 1.44 6.36
N GLU A 43 11.79 0.22 6.63
CA GLU A 43 13.17 -0.24 6.43
C GLU A 43 13.61 0.01 4.97
N GLU A 44 14.86 0.44 4.76
CA GLU A 44 15.33 0.84 3.41
C GLU A 44 15.27 -0.30 2.39
N GLU A 45 15.52 -1.53 2.83
CA GLU A 45 15.40 -2.74 2.02
C GLU A 45 13.96 -2.91 1.51
N ASP A 46 12.98 -2.81 2.40
CA ASP A 46 11.55 -2.93 2.09
C ASP A 46 11.06 -1.77 1.22
N ARG A 47 11.60 -0.55 1.38
CA ARG A 47 11.33 0.56 0.46
C ARG A 47 11.82 0.28 -0.94
N THR A 48 12.99 -0.32 -1.07
CA THR A 48 13.57 -0.66 -2.38
C THR A 48 12.73 -1.73 -3.08
N ILE A 49 12.28 -2.74 -2.32
CA ILE A 49 11.34 -3.75 -2.81
C ILE A 49 10.02 -3.09 -3.23
N PHE A 50 9.44 -2.24 -2.39
CA PHE A 50 8.19 -1.54 -2.70
C PHE A 50 8.31 -0.70 -3.98
N LYS A 51 9.35 0.11 -4.12
CA LYS A 51 9.61 0.91 -5.33
C LYS A 51 9.74 0.03 -6.56
N LYS A 52 10.53 -1.06 -6.48
CA LYS A 52 10.71 -1.99 -7.60
C LYS A 52 9.40 -2.65 -8.02
N GLN A 53 8.58 -3.07 -7.07
CA GLN A 53 7.27 -3.67 -7.37
C GLN A 53 6.27 -2.64 -7.89
N ALA A 54 6.22 -1.44 -7.32
CA ALA A 54 5.37 -0.36 -7.81
C ALA A 54 5.72 0.05 -9.26
N VAL A 55 7.01 0.17 -9.58
CA VAL A 55 7.47 0.41 -10.95
C VAL A 55 7.10 -0.76 -11.86
N GLY A 56 7.23 -2.00 -11.39
CA GLY A 56 6.80 -3.19 -12.12
C GLY A 56 5.30 -3.19 -12.44
N ILE A 57 4.46 -2.88 -11.45
CA ILE A 57 3.00 -2.76 -11.63
C ILE A 57 2.67 -1.65 -12.63
N ALA A 58 3.26 -0.46 -12.46
CA ALA A 58 3.03 0.68 -13.35
C ALA A 58 3.44 0.34 -14.80
N ARG A 59 4.61 -0.28 -14.99
CA ARG A 59 5.08 -0.75 -16.29
C ARG A 59 4.10 -1.73 -16.92
N ASN A 60 3.61 -2.70 -16.15
CA ASN A 60 2.67 -3.71 -16.64
C ASN A 60 1.31 -3.10 -16.99
N ILE A 61 0.83 -2.12 -16.22
CA ILE A 61 -0.41 -1.39 -16.53
C ILE A 61 -0.27 -0.63 -17.85
N ILE A 62 0.82 0.12 -18.02
CA ILE A 62 1.08 0.88 -19.24
C ILE A 62 1.18 -0.08 -20.43
N PHE A 63 1.97 -1.15 -20.30
CA PHE A 63 2.15 -2.13 -21.37
C PHE A 63 0.84 -2.85 -21.74
N SER A 64 0.07 -3.28 -20.74
CA SER A 64 -1.23 -3.93 -20.95
C SER A 64 -2.24 -2.99 -21.59
N THR A 65 -2.25 -1.71 -21.19
CA THR A 65 -3.11 -0.69 -21.79
C THR A 65 -2.73 -0.44 -23.25
N CYS A 66 -1.44 -0.25 -23.53
CA CYS A 66 -0.93 -0.08 -24.89
C CYS A 66 -1.28 -1.28 -25.79
N MET A 67 -1.08 -2.51 -25.29
CA MET A 67 -1.47 -3.71 -26.03
C MET A 67 -2.98 -3.82 -26.21
N GLY A 68 -3.78 -3.46 -25.20
CA GLY A 68 -5.24 -3.48 -25.29
C GLY A 68 -5.76 -2.51 -26.34
N VAL A 69 -5.20 -1.30 -26.40
CA VAL A 69 -5.49 -0.31 -27.44
C VAL A 69 -5.04 -0.82 -28.81
N PHE A 70 -3.83 -1.36 -28.91
CA PHE A 70 -3.28 -1.89 -30.15
C PHE A 70 -4.15 -3.02 -30.72
N LEU A 71 -4.55 -4.00 -29.90
CA LEU A 71 -5.45 -5.08 -30.29
C LEU A 71 -6.80 -4.53 -30.79
N ASN A 72 -7.36 -3.54 -30.10
CA ASN A 72 -8.60 -2.89 -30.51
C ASN A 72 -8.49 -2.18 -31.87
N VAL A 73 -7.35 -1.54 -32.13
CA VAL A 73 -7.06 -0.91 -33.43
C VAL A 73 -6.89 -1.97 -34.51
N GLN A 74 -6.16 -3.04 -34.25
CA GLN A 74 -5.92 -4.10 -35.23
C GLN A 74 -7.21 -4.82 -35.61
N VAL A 75 -8.09 -5.11 -34.65
CA VAL A 75 -9.38 -5.75 -34.93
C VAL A 75 -10.29 -4.90 -35.83
N LYS A 76 -10.18 -3.57 -35.76
CA LYS A 76 -10.87 -2.67 -36.70
C LYS A 76 -10.36 -2.81 -38.14
N ASN A 77 -9.08 -3.15 -38.31
CA ASN A 77 -8.42 -3.26 -39.61
C ASN A 77 -8.61 -4.64 -40.28
N ILE A 78 -9.28 -5.60 -39.64
CA ILE A 78 -9.52 -6.92 -40.23
C ILE A 78 -10.67 -6.83 -41.25
N PRO A 79 -10.39 -6.96 -42.57
CA PRO A 79 -11.39 -6.71 -43.62
C PRO A 79 -12.54 -7.73 -43.61
N LYS A 80 -12.29 -8.94 -43.09
CA LYS A 80 -13.29 -10.02 -43.03
C LYS A 80 -14.38 -9.81 -41.98
N ILE A 81 -14.15 -9.01 -40.94
CA ILE A 81 -15.05 -8.94 -39.78
C ILE A 81 -16.01 -7.73 -39.87
N ASN A 82 -15.73 -6.77 -40.75
CA ASN A 82 -16.59 -5.60 -41.06
C ASN A 82 -17.16 -4.92 -39.79
N PHE A 83 -16.30 -4.74 -38.79
CA PHE A 83 -16.62 -4.33 -37.41
C PHE A 83 -17.45 -3.04 -37.29
N MET A 84 -17.38 -2.17 -38.30
CA MET A 84 -18.10 -0.90 -38.32
C MET A 84 -19.60 -1.08 -38.56
N LYS A 85 -20.02 -2.19 -39.17
CA LYS A 85 -21.44 -2.51 -39.43
C LYS A 85 -22.16 -3.12 -38.22
N TRP A 86 -21.43 -3.47 -37.17
CA TRP A 86 -22.01 -4.13 -35.99
C TRP A 86 -22.78 -3.12 -35.12
N ASN A 87 -23.81 -3.61 -34.42
CA ASN A 87 -24.53 -2.82 -33.41
C ASN A 87 -23.56 -2.37 -32.30
N LYS A 88 -23.83 -1.21 -31.67
CA LYS A 88 -22.99 -0.62 -30.62
C LYS A 88 -22.70 -1.61 -29.48
N PHE A 89 -23.69 -2.40 -29.08
CA PHE A 89 -23.55 -3.43 -28.04
C PHE A 89 -22.58 -4.55 -28.43
N LEU A 90 -22.67 -5.07 -29.66
CA LEU A 90 -21.75 -6.09 -30.17
C LEU A 90 -20.31 -5.56 -30.28
N ARG A 91 -20.15 -4.31 -30.73
CA ARG A 91 -18.84 -3.66 -30.73
C ARG A 91 -18.27 -3.54 -29.33
N PHE A 92 -19.06 -3.10 -28.36
CA PHE A 92 -18.63 -2.97 -26.97
C PHE A 92 -18.29 -4.33 -26.35
N GLY A 93 -19.15 -5.33 -26.57
CA GLY A 93 -19.01 -6.69 -26.05
C GLY A 93 -17.75 -7.42 -26.54
N VAL A 94 -17.22 -7.08 -27.72
CA VAL A 94 -15.92 -7.62 -28.16
C VAL A 94 -14.75 -6.73 -27.77
N ARG A 95 -14.88 -5.41 -27.84
CA ARG A 95 -13.78 -4.48 -27.51
C ARG A 95 -13.33 -4.55 -26.06
N MET A 96 -14.29 -4.72 -25.14
CA MET A 96 -13.98 -4.77 -23.71
C MET A 96 -13.14 -6.00 -23.34
N PRO A 97 -13.54 -7.25 -23.65
CA PRO A 97 -12.68 -8.41 -23.45
C PRO A 97 -11.33 -8.29 -24.15
N LEU A 98 -11.30 -7.77 -25.38
CA LEU A 98 -10.07 -7.62 -26.15
C LEU A 98 -9.09 -6.61 -25.51
N PHE A 99 -9.63 -5.55 -24.90
CA PHE A 99 -8.84 -4.58 -24.14
C PHE A 99 -8.29 -5.18 -22.84
N PHE A 100 -9.08 -6.00 -22.15
CA PHE A 100 -8.67 -6.64 -20.88
C PHE A 100 -7.83 -7.91 -21.06
N LEU A 101 -7.78 -8.49 -22.26
CA LEU A 101 -7.04 -9.72 -22.53
C LEU A 101 -5.55 -9.63 -22.14
N PRO A 102 -4.81 -8.54 -22.47
CA PRO A 102 -3.46 -8.33 -21.95
C PRO A 102 -3.36 -8.36 -20.43
N PHE A 103 -4.33 -7.77 -19.71
CA PHE A 103 -4.35 -7.80 -18.25
C PHE A 103 -4.51 -9.22 -17.69
N GLY A 104 -5.31 -10.06 -18.37
CA GLY A 104 -5.41 -11.48 -18.05
C GLY A 104 -4.09 -12.23 -18.25
N LEU A 105 -3.36 -11.95 -19.34
CA LEU A 105 -2.06 -12.58 -19.60
C LEU A 105 -1.01 -12.24 -18.54
N PHE A 106 -1.03 -11.03 -18.00
CA PHE A 106 -0.12 -10.60 -16.92
C PHE A 106 -0.70 -10.79 -15.52
N TYR A 107 -1.85 -11.47 -15.37
CA TYR A 107 -2.54 -11.59 -14.08
C TYR A 107 -1.65 -12.18 -12.99
N GLN A 108 -0.90 -13.24 -13.29
CA GLN A 108 0.01 -13.87 -12.33
C GLN A 108 1.14 -12.93 -11.88
N ASP A 109 1.69 -12.12 -12.80
CA ASP A 109 2.73 -11.16 -12.43
C ASP A 109 2.13 -10.01 -11.60
N PHE A 110 0.91 -9.56 -11.91
CA PHE A 110 0.20 -8.61 -11.04
C PHE A 110 -0.03 -9.19 -9.64
N ASP A 111 -0.59 -10.39 -9.54
CA ASP A 111 -0.94 -11.05 -8.28
C ASP A 111 0.30 -11.26 -7.39
N ASN A 112 1.42 -11.69 -7.97
CA ASN A 112 2.69 -11.84 -7.27
C ASN A 112 3.20 -10.50 -6.71
N LYS A 113 3.15 -9.43 -7.49
CA LYS A 113 3.58 -8.09 -7.05
C LYS A 113 2.66 -7.52 -5.98
N PHE A 114 1.34 -7.68 -6.14
CA PHE A 114 0.35 -7.27 -5.15
C PHE A 114 0.52 -8.03 -3.84
N SER A 115 0.72 -9.35 -3.90
CA SER A 115 0.95 -10.18 -2.71
C SER A 115 2.19 -9.73 -1.92
N GLN A 116 3.27 -9.35 -2.59
CA GLN A 116 4.47 -8.82 -1.93
C GLN A 116 4.21 -7.46 -1.26
N ILE A 117 3.49 -6.56 -1.93
CA ILE A 117 3.09 -5.27 -1.35
C ILE A 117 2.14 -5.50 -0.16
N GLU A 118 1.22 -6.44 -0.26
CA GLU A 118 0.29 -6.76 0.82
C GLU A 118 1.00 -7.38 2.02
N PHE A 119 2.01 -8.23 1.79
CA PHE A 119 2.86 -8.76 2.84
C PHE A 119 3.58 -7.64 3.61
N LEU A 120 4.21 -6.70 2.89
CA LEU A 120 4.84 -5.52 3.51
C LEU A 120 3.82 -4.69 4.28
N ARG A 121 2.64 -4.44 3.69
CA ARG A 121 1.53 -3.73 4.36
C ARG A 121 1.16 -4.40 5.68
N LYS A 122 0.97 -5.72 5.69
CA LYS A 122 0.63 -6.49 6.91
C LYS A 122 1.76 -6.46 7.94
N LYS A 123 3.02 -6.56 7.51
CA LYS A 123 4.21 -6.47 8.37
C LYS A 123 4.20 -5.16 9.16
N TYR A 124 4.13 -4.03 8.48
CA TYR A 124 4.17 -2.72 9.13
C TYR A 124 2.87 -2.39 9.90
N PHE A 125 1.71 -2.82 9.39
CA PHE A 125 0.44 -2.62 10.10
C PHE A 125 0.44 -3.35 11.45
N THR A 126 0.97 -4.58 11.47
CA THR A 126 1.10 -5.37 12.71
C THR A 126 2.07 -4.70 13.69
N ARG A 127 3.16 -4.08 13.22
CA ARG A 127 4.10 -3.34 14.07
C ARG A 127 3.44 -2.12 14.72
N VAL A 128 2.71 -1.34 13.92
CA VAL A 128 1.93 -0.19 14.43
C VAL A 128 0.88 -0.63 15.44
N LEU A 129 0.11 -1.69 15.16
CA LEU A 129 -0.87 -2.23 16.10
C LEU A 129 -0.24 -2.71 17.41
N ARG A 130 0.94 -3.35 17.35
CA ARG A 130 1.66 -3.78 18.55
C ARG A 130 2.11 -2.58 19.38
N TYR A 131 2.67 -1.56 18.73
CA TYR A 131 3.04 -0.32 19.40
C TYR A 131 1.85 0.39 20.05
N GLN A 132 0.71 0.48 19.37
CA GLN A 132 -0.51 1.03 19.97
C GLN A 132 -0.94 0.26 21.23
N LYS A 133 -0.77 -1.07 21.23
CA LYS A 133 -1.17 -1.93 22.35
C LYS A 133 -0.20 -1.90 23.53
N THR A 134 1.11 -1.78 23.27
CA THR A 134 2.13 -1.92 24.32
C THR A 134 2.82 -0.60 24.69
N GLY A 135 2.72 0.43 23.85
CA GLY A 135 3.44 1.69 24.01
C GLY A 135 4.96 1.59 23.83
N ASP A 136 5.49 0.41 23.47
CA ASP A 136 6.94 0.18 23.36
C ASP A 136 7.44 0.42 21.92
N MET A 137 8.29 1.45 21.76
CA MET A 137 8.95 1.84 20.51
C MET A 137 9.70 0.70 19.82
N LYS A 138 10.18 -0.30 20.57
CA LYS A 138 10.88 -1.47 20.01
C LYS A 138 10.04 -2.30 19.03
N HIS A 139 8.71 -2.18 19.09
CA HIS A 139 7.83 -2.85 18.13
C HIS A 139 7.65 -2.12 16.81
N LEU A 140 7.83 -0.79 16.79
CA LEU A 140 7.85 0.00 15.56
C LEU A 140 9.17 -0.18 14.83
N ASP A 141 10.27 -0.07 15.57
CA ASP A 141 11.64 -0.11 15.05
C ASP A 141 12.47 -1.18 15.78
N PRO A 142 12.34 -2.46 15.38
CA PRO A 142 13.09 -3.55 16.01
C PRO A 142 14.60 -3.47 15.71
N THR A 143 15.01 -2.74 14.67
CA THR A 143 16.40 -2.61 14.22
C THR A 143 17.08 -1.34 14.74
N GLY A 144 16.35 -0.42 15.37
CA GLY A 144 16.89 0.85 15.87
C GLY A 144 17.31 1.83 14.76
N GLN A 145 16.99 1.52 13.51
CA GLN A 145 17.40 2.29 12.34
C GLN A 145 16.66 3.61 12.23
N LEU A 146 15.40 3.68 12.66
CA LEU A 146 14.66 4.94 12.77
C LEU A 146 15.23 5.81 13.87
N GLN A 147 15.61 5.21 14.99
CA GLN A 147 16.16 5.96 16.11
C GLN A 147 17.52 6.58 15.74
N GLN A 148 18.34 5.84 14.99
CA GLN A 148 19.59 6.34 14.41
C GLN A 148 19.36 7.42 13.35
N ALA A 149 18.44 7.20 12.39
CA ALA A 149 18.13 8.19 11.35
C ALA A 149 17.51 9.48 11.91
N PHE A 150 16.75 9.39 13.01
CA PHE A 150 16.19 10.55 13.70
C PHE A 150 17.27 11.31 14.48
N GLN A 151 18.20 10.60 15.13
CA GLN A 151 19.37 11.21 15.79
C GLN A 151 20.28 11.92 14.79
N GLU A 152 20.52 11.34 13.62
CA GLU A 152 21.29 11.98 12.54
C GLU A 152 20.63 13.24 11.97
N ARG A 153 19.29 13.33 12.00
CA ARG A 153 18.57 14.54 11.54
C ARG A 153 18.50 15.67 12.56
N MET A 154 18.69 15.36 13.84
CA MET A 154 18.68 16.37 14.92
C MET A 154 20.09 16.90 15.27
N MET A 155 21.14 16.34 14.67
CA MET A 155 22.50 16.89 14.67
C MET A 155 22.73 17.76 13.43
#